data_AF-A0A7X7R1E6-F1
#
_entry.id   AF-A0A7X7R1E6-F1
#
_cell.length_a   1.000
_cell.length_b   1.000
_cell.length_c   1.000
_cell.angle_alpha   90.00
_cell.angle_beta   90.00
_cell.angle_gamma   90.00
#
_symmetry.space_group_name_H-M   'P 1'
#
loop_
_entity.id
_entity.type
_entity.pdbx_description
1 polymer ?
#
loop_
_entity_poly.entity_id
_entity_poly.type
_entity_poly.pdbx_seq_one_letter_code
_entity_poly.pdbx_strand_id
1 'polypeptide(L)'
;MRTEYNIYCDESCHLENDHIKVMVLGAIWCPTDVKHLVFKHIREIKVKYGLKPDLEIKWNKVSEARVDFYIELINFFFDNDDLHFRGLVVPDKTLLNHEFFKQ
;
A
#
# COMPACT_ATOMS: atom_id res chain seq x y z
N MET A 1 -25.21 -9.47 -10.14
CA MET A 1 -24.03 -10.28 -9.76
C MET A 1 -23.35 -9.60 -8.59
N ARG A 2 -22.73 -10.36 -7.68
CA ARG A 2 -21.98 -9.80 -6.55
C ARG A 2 -20.54 -9.62 -6.98
N THR A 3 -20.02 -8.39 -6.89
CA THR A 3 -18.61 -8.11 -7.13
C THR A 3 -17.80 -8.51 -5.89
N GLU A 4 -16.73 -9.29 -6.10
CA GLU A 4 -15.76 -9.64 -5.06
C GLU A 4 -14.59 -8.67 -5.12
N TYR A 5 -14.07 -8.29 -3.95
CA TYR A 5 -12.97 -7.33 -3.83
C TYR A 5 -11.79 -7.97 -3.10
N ASN A 6 -10.58 -7.71 -3.57
CA ASN A 6 -9.36 -7.96 -2.80
C ASN A 6 -9.02 -6.70 -2.01
N ILE A 7 -8.73 -6.87 -0.72
CA ILE A 7 -8.32 -5.79 0.18
C ILE A 7 -6.95 -6.15 0.75
N TYR A 8 -6.01 -5.21 0.65
CA TYR A 8 -4.65 -5.31 1.15
C TYR A 8 -4.44 -4.24 2.20
N CYS A 9 -4.09 -4.63 3.42
CA CYS A 9 -3.92 -3.73 4.55
C CYS A 9 -2.46 -3.68 5.00
N ASP A 10 -2.04 -2.53 5.51
CA ASP A 10 -0.73 -2.34 6.15
C ASP A 10 -0.82 -1.25 7.23
N GLU A 11 0.02 -1.35 8.25
CA GLU A 11 0.01 -0.45 9.40
C GLU A 11 1.31 0.38 9.51
N SER A 12 1.16 1.65 9.86
CA SER A 12 2.27 2.54 10.22
C SER A 12 2.18 2.96 11.68
N CYS A 13 3.33 2.96 12.37
CA CYS A 13 3.46 3.37 13.77
C CYS A 13 2.48 2.64 14.70
N HIS A 14 2.32 1.33 14.51
CA HIS A 14 1.37 0.52 15.29
C HIS A 14 2.00 -0.12 16.54
N LEU A 15 3.33 -0.15 16.64
CA LEU A 15 4.03 -0.80 17.74
C LEU A 15 3.86 0.00 19.04
N GLU A 16 3.46 -0.65 20.12
CA GLU A 16 3.22 0.02 21.42
C GLU A 16 4.46 0.78 21.94
N ASN A 17 5.66 0.24 21.67
CA ASN A 17 6.93 0.72 22.22
C ASN A 17 7.78 1.56 21.23
N ASP A 18 7.18 2.09 20.17
CA ASP A 18 7.89 2.96 19.21
C ASP A 18 7.95 4.44 19.63
N HIS A 19 7.32 4.80 20.77
CA HIS A 19 7.18 6.16 21.30
C HIS A 19 6.43 7.15 20.37
N ILE A 20 5.73 6.65 19.35
CA ILE A 20 4.91 7.43 18.42
C ILE A 20 3.44 7.22 18.76
N LYS A 21 2.71 8.30 19.02
CA LYS A 21 1.29 8.22 19.40
C LYS A 21 0.36 8.00 18.22
N VAL A 22 0.66 8.58 17.07
CA VAL A 22 -0.19 8.51 15.89
C VAL A 22 0.04 7.16 15.21
N MET A 23 -1.04 6.46 14.88
CA MET A 23 -1.03 5.22 14.11
C MET A 23 -1.90 5.37 12.87
N VAL A 24 -1.53 4.68 11.80
CA VAL A 24 -2.35 4.60 10.58
C VAL A 24 -2.55 3.14 10.20
N LEU A 25 -3.79 2.77 9.89
CA LEU A 25 -4.13 1.54 9.16
C LEU A 25 -4.52 1.94 7.74
N GLY A 26 -3.70 1.59 6.76
CA GLY A 26 -3.98 1.80 5.35
C GLY A 26 -4.59 0.57 4.71
N ALA A 27 -5.50 0.77 3.76
CA ALA A 27 -6.04 -0.28 2.92
C ALA A 27 -6.09 0.14 1.46
N ILE A 28 -5.62 -0.73 0.56
CA ILE A 28 -5.81 -0.65 -0.88
C ILE A 28 -6.77 -1.76 -1.30
N TRP A 29 -7.72 -1.47 -2.20
CA TRP A 29 -8.60 -2.49 -2.74
C TRP A 29 -8.89 -2.31 -4.22
N CYS A 30 -9.27 -3.43 -4.87
CA CYS A 30 -9.75 -3.49 -6.24
C CYS A 30 -10.69 -4.69 -6.45
N PRO A 31 -11.54 -4.68 -7.49
CA PRO A 31 -12.29 -5.85 -7.92
C PRO A 31 -11.37 -7.05 -8.20
N THR A 32 -11.83 -8.26 -7.87
CA THR A 32 -11.02 -9.49 -8.00
C THR A 32 -10.62 -9.81 -9.43
N ASP A 33 -11.48 -9.52 -10.38
CA ASP A 33 -11.22 -9.67 -11.81
C ASP A 33 -10.18 -8.68 -12.34
N VAL A 34 -9.99 -7.52 -11.70
CA VAL A 34 -9.01 -6.50 -12.14
C VAL A 34 -7.61 -6.72 -11.57
N LYS A 35 -7.49 -7.38 -10.41
CA LYS A 35 -6.22 -7.62 -9.69
C LYS A 35 -5.07 -8.10 -10.58
N HIS A 36 -5.34 -9.08 -11.46
CA HIS A 36 -4.30 -9.67 -12.30
C HIS A 36 -3.74 -8.68 -13.34
N LEU A 37 -4.58 -7.78 -13.85
CA LEU A 37 -4.18 -6.70 -14.76
C LEU A 37 -3.32 -5.67 -14.03
N VAL A 38 -3.72 -5.27 -12.82
CA VAL A 38 -2.94 -4.36 -11.96
C VAL A 38 -1.53 -4.91 -11.72
N PHE A 39 -1.42 -6.18 -11.29
CA PHE A 39 -0.12 -6.79 -11.04
C PHE A 39 0.71 -6.97 -12.32
N LYS A 40 0.07 -7.21 -13.46
CA LYS A 40 0.77 -7.25 -14.75
C LYS A 40 1.35 -5.87 -15.09
N HIS A 41 0.56 -4.81 -14.96
CA HIS A 41 0.99 -3.44 -15.26
C HIS A 41 2.14 -2.99 -14.36
N ILE A 42 2.06 -3.28 -13.05
CA ILE A 42 3.17 -2.99 -12.11
C ILE A 42 4.47 -3.70 -12.53
N ARG A 43 4.39 -4.94 -13.03
CA ARG A 43 5.56 -5.67 -13.55
C ARG A 43 6.09 -5.04 -14.85
N GLU A 44 5.22 -4.57 -15.73
CA GLU A 44 5.59 -3.86 -16.95
C GLU A 44 6.33 -2.55 -16.62
N ILE A 45 5.85 -1.78 -15.63
CA ILE A 45 6.55 -0.59 -15.12
C ILE A 45 7.94 -0.97 -14.60
N LYS A 46 8.08 -2.02 -13.78
CA LYS A 46 9.41 -2.48 -13.32
C LYS A 46 10.35 -2.78 -14.47
N VAL A 47 9.89 -3.55 -15.46
CA VAL A 47 10.69 -3.94 -16.64
C VAL A 47 11.06 -2.72 -17.48
N LYS A 48 10.14 -1.76 -17.67
CA LYS A 48 10.39 -0.49 -18.38
C LYS A 48 11.59 0.26 -17.80
N TYR A 49 11.74 0.25 -16.49
CA TYR A 49 12.88 0.87 -15.79
C TYR A 49 14.06 -0.09 -15.57
N GLY A 50 14.10 -1.25 -16.22
CA GLY A 50 15.20 -2.21 -16.11
C GLY A 50 15.31 -2.90 -14.75
N LEU A 51 14.20 -2.99 -14.01
CA LEU A 51 14.09 -3.76 -12.78
C LEU A 51 13.54 -5.16 -13.09
N LYS A 52 13.89 -6.14 -12.25
CA LYS A 52 13.29 -7.48 -12.38
C LYS A 52 11.79 -7.43 -12.03
N PRO A 53 10.93 -8.18 -12.74
CA PRO A 53 9.48 -8.13 -12.50
C PRO A 53 9.07 -8.64 -11.11
N ASP A 54 9.86 -9.56 -10.54
CA ASP A 54 9.70 -10.15 -9.21
C ASP A 54 10.38 -9.33 -8.10
N LEU A 55 11.08 -8.23 -8.42
CA LEU A 55 11.72 -7.38 -7.44
C LEU A 55 10.70 -6.77 -6.47
N GLU A 56 10.94 -6.88 -5.17
CA GLU A 56 10.18 -6.17 -4.15
C GLU A 56 10.49 -4.66 -4.19
N ILE A 57 9.45 -3.83 -4.26
CA ILE A 57 9.58 -2.37 -4.25
C ILE A 57 9.75 -1.91 -2.81
N LYS A 58 10.76 -1.07 -2.54
CA LYS A 58 11.03 -0.55 -1.19
C LYS A 58 11.05 0.97 -1.18
N TRP A 59 10.03 1.59 -0.58
CA TRP A 59 9.89 3.05 -0.50
C TRP A 59 11.00 3.74 0.30
N ASN A 60 11.74 3.01 1.15
CA ASN A 60 12.94 3.52 1.83
C ASN A 60 14.23 3.43 0.99
N LYS A 61 14.14 2.97 -0.27
CA LYS A 61 15.25 2.88 -1.24
C LYS A 61 15.04 3.79 -2.45
N VAL A 62 14.18 4.80 -2.33
CA VAL A 62 14.02 5.84 -3.36
C VAL A 62 15.35 6.58 -3.52
N SER A 63 15.76 6.78 -4.77
CA SER A 63 16.96 7.54 -5.14
C SER A 63 16.69 8.38 -6.38
N GLU A 64 17.48 9.41 -6.62
CA GLU A 64 17.35 10.28 -7.80
C GLU A 64 17.36 9.47 -9.10
N ALA A 65 18.26 8.48 -9.20
CA ALA A 65 18.37 7.61 -10.38
C ALA A 65 17.12 6.75 -10.65
N ARG A 66 16.18 6.66 -9.70
CA ARG A 66 14.94 5.87 -9.80
C ARG A 66 13.68 6.69 -9.56
N VAL A 67 13.77 8.02 -9.48
CA VAL A 67 12.63 8.86 -9.13
C VAL A 67 11.47 8.70 -10.11
N ASP A 68 11.77 8.64 -11.41
CA ASP A 68 10.76 8.50 -12.47
C ASP A 68 9.98 7.18 -12.35
N PHE A 69 10.64 6.10 -11.92
CA PHE A 69 9.98 4.81 -11.67
C PHE A 69 8.93 4.91 -10.56
N TYR A 70 9.26 5.60 -9.46
CA TYR A 70 8.31 5.79 -8.35
C TYR A 70 7.19 6.76 -8.73
N ILE A 71 7.49 7.81 -9.49
CA ILE A 71 6.47 8.74 -10.01
C ILE A 71 5.49 7.98 -10.91
N GLU A 72 5.96 7.12 -11.82
CA GLU A 72 5.08 6.34 -12.69
C GLU A 72 4.21 5.35 -11.92
N LEU A 73 4.73 4.73 -10.84
CA LEU A 73 3.91 3.90 -9.96
C LEU A 73 2.80 4.69 -9.25
N ILE A 74 3.13 5.91 -8.80
CA ILE A 74 2.16 6.80 -8.14
C ILE A 74 1.10 7.23 -9.15
N ASN A 75 1.50 7.68 -10.34
CA ASN A 75 0.58 8.08 -11.40
C ASN A 75 -0.31 6.89 -11.81
N PHE A 76 0.27 5.70 -12.02
CA PHE A 76 -0.51 4.49 -12.30
C PHE A 76 -1.57 4.19 -11.24
N PHE A 77 -1.28 4.41 -9.96
CA PHE A 77 -2.27 4.24 -8.90
C PHE A 77 -3.43 5.26 -9.03
N PHE A 78 -3.11 6.54 -9.25
CA PHE A 78 -4.13 7.61 -9.32
C PHE A 78 -4.90 7.64 -10.64
N ASP A 79 -4.31 7.16 -11.73
CA ASP A 79 -4.92 7.11 -13.06
C ASP A 79 -5.78 5.84 -13.26
N ASN A 80 -5.81 4.93 -12.28
CA ASN A 80 -6.54 3.67 -12.35
C ASN A 80 -7.82 3.71 -11.51
N ASP A 81 -8.97 3.81 -12.17
CA ASP A 81 -10.28 3.91 -11.53
C ASP A 81 -10.68 2.69 -10.67
N ASP A 82 -10.04 1.54 -10.89
CA ASP A 82 -10.30 0.30 -10.13
C ASP A 82 -9.43 0.18 -8.86
N LEU A 83 -8.45 1.07 -8.70
CA LEU A 83 -7.60 1.14 -7.51
C LEU A 83 -8.12 2.20 -6.55
N HIS A 84 -8.27 1.79 -5.31
CA HIS A 84 -8.77 2.67 -4.27
C HIS A 84 -7.90 2.58 -3.02
N PHE A 85 -7.85 3.66 -2.25
CA PHE A 85 -7.14 3.72 -0.98
C PHE A 85 -7.97 4.39 0.10
N ARG A 86 -7.81 3.90 1.33
CA ARG A 86 -8.40 4.48 2.54
C ARG A 86 -7.43 4.31 3.68
N GLY A 87 -7.18 5.40 4.41
CA GLY A 87 -6.47 5.39 5.68
C GLY A 87 -7.43 5.61 6.84
N LEU A 88 -7.29 4.81 7.90
CA LEU A 88 -7.81 5.10 9.22
C LEU A 88 -6.67 5.67 10.06
N VAL A 89 -6.81 6.91 10.51
CA VAL A 89 -5.85 7.57 11.39
C VAL A 89 -6.33 7.46 12.83
N VAL A 90 -5.49 6.91 13.71
CA VAL A 90 -5.67 6.93 15.16
C VAL A 90 -4.73 8.01 15.71
N PRO A 91 -5.26 9.17 16.15
CA PRO A 91 -4.42 10.29 16.59
C PRO A 91 -3.61 9.99 17.85
N ASP A 92 -4.14 9.12 18.73
CA ASP A 92 -3.45 8.67 19.93
C ASP A 92 -3.75 7.18 20.19
N LYS A 93 -2.81 6.31 19.81
CA LYS A 93 -2.91 4.86 19.97
C LYS A 93 -2.73 4.39 21.40
N THR A 94 -2.27 5.25 22.31
CA THR A 94 -2.16 4.91 23.74
C THR A 94 -3.52 4.73 24.41
N LEU A 95 -4.60 5.17 23.73
CA LEU A 95 -5.98 5.00 24.17
C LEU A 95 -6.58 3.65 23.73
N LEU A 96 -5.85 2.84 22.94
CA LEU A 96 -6.32 1.53 22.51
C LEU A 96 -6.28 0.53 23.66
N ASN A 97 -7.33 -0.29 23.76
CA ASN A 97 -7.46 -1.30 24.82
C ASN A 97 -6.98 -2.68 24.35
N HIS A 98 -5.66 -2.85 24.32
CA HIS A 98 -4.97 -4.07 23.91
C HIS A 98 -5.38 -5.30 24.73
N GLU A 99 -5.52 -5.16 26.04
CA GLU A 99 -5.90 -6.25 26.94
C GLU A 99 -7.29 -6.82 26.62
N PHE A 100 -8.27 -5.94 26.40
CA PHE A 100 -9.64 -6.35 26.08
C PHE A 100 -9.74 -7.09 24.75
N PHE A 101 -9.01 -6.62 23.73
CA PHE A 101 -9.04 -7.20 22.38
C PHE A 101 -8.01 -8.32 22.18
N LYS A 102 -7.16 -8.60 23.17
CA LYS A 102 -6.06 -9.60 23.11
C LYS A 102 -5.15 -9.38 21.91
N GLN A 103 -4.79 -8.13 21.64
CA GLN A 103 -3.98 -7.72 20.49
C GLN A 103 -2.84 -6.83 20.96
#